data_AF-A0A1C6KFJ0-F1
#
_entry.id   AF-A0A1C6KFJ0-F1
#
_cell.length_a   1.000
_cell.length_b   1.000
_cell.length_c   1.000
_cell.angle_alpha   90.00
_cell.angle_beta   90.00
_cell.angle_gamma   90.00
#
_symmetry.space_group_name_H-M   'P 1'
#
loop_
_entity.id
_entity.type
_entity.pdbx_description
1 polymer ?
#
loop_
_entity_poly.entity_id
_entity_poly.type
_entity_poly.pdbx_seq_one_letter_code
_entity_poly.pdbx_strand_id
1 'polypeptide(L)'
;MRKHKKTRANSGETLVEVTASIFIFLIMLGIIQGAISYSQASLAKNKEIRSENAKIIEGLQSAATQEEMVKNMQFVATNSDLTVKGNLVFTINTSLVSKTVIYTDSKGETKSTSFYMYEAVDDGSSNNSDSDSATPDGGDGS
;
A
#
# COMPACT_ATOMS: atom_id res chain seq x y z
N MET A 1 8.17 74.48 -29.48
CA MET A 1 7.85 73.51 -28.40
C MET A 1 6.58 72.75 -28.78
N ARG A 2 6.66 71.48 -29.19
CA ARG A 2 5.47 70.66 -29.51
C ARG A 2 4.89 70.12 -28.21
N LYS A 3 3.63 70.47 -27.91
CA LYS A 3 2.90 69.91 -26.76
C LYS A 3 2.39 68.51 -27.12
N HIS A 4 2.81 67.48 -26.39
CA HIS A 4 2.26 66.13 -26.53
C HIS A 4 0.78 66.14 -26.14
N LYS A 5 -0.08 65.76 -27.08
CA LYS A 5 -1.53 65.59 -26.87
C LYS A 5 -1.75 64.35 -26.00
N LYS A 6 -2.13 64.53 -24.73
CA LYS A 6 -2.47 63.43 -23.83
C LYS A 6 -3.80 62.80 -24.25
N THR A 7 -3.76 61.55 -24.68
CA THR A 7 -4.94 60.73 -24.96
C THR A 7 -5.55 60.27 -23.63
N ARG A 8 -6.48 61.05 -23.06
CA ARG A 8 -7.25 60.67 -21.86
C ARG A 8 -8.45 59.79 -22.21
N ALA A 9 -8.20 58.64 -22.85
CA ALA A 9 -9.20 57.59 -22.96
C ALA A 9 -8.87 56.53 -21.90
N ASN A 10 -9.70 56.42 -20.87
CA ASN A 10 -9.77 55.33 -19.88
C ASN A 10 -8.47 55.01 -19.10
N SER A 11 -7.60 56.00 -18.90
CA SER A 11 -6.24 55.85 -18.32
C SER A 11 -6.18 55.43 -16.83
N GLY A 12 -7.29 54.96 -16.26
CA GLY A 12 -7.37 54.44 -14.88
C GLY A 12 -8.08 53.09 -14.78
N GLU A 13 -9.13 52.82 -15.57
CA GLU A 13 -9.84 51.53 -15.58
C GLU A 13 -8.99 50.40 -16.19
N THR A 14 -8.30 50.65 -17.31
CA THR A 14 -7.47 49.63 -17.97
C THR A 14 -6.21 49.28 -17.19
N LEU A 15 -5.62 50.23 -16.45
CA LEU A 15 -4.44 49.95 -15.61
C LEU A 15 -4.80 49.02 -14.44
N VAL A 16 -5.93 49.27 -13.78
CA VAL A 16 -6.41 48.45 -12.67
C VAL A 16 -6.80 47.06 -13.15
N GLU A 17 -7.50 46.95 -14.29
CA GLU A 17 -7.87 45.65 -14.88
C GLU A 17 -6.65 44.82 -15.29
N VAL A 18 -5.65 45.44 -15.92
CA VAL A 18 -4.38 44.79 -16.27
C VAL A 18 -3.60 44.38 -15.01
N THR A 19 -3.58 45.21 -13.97
CA THR A 19 -2.91 44.88 -12.71
C THR A 19 -3.61 43.73 -11.99
N ALA A 20 -4.94 43.72 -11.96
CA ALA A 20 -5.74 42.66 -11.34
C ALA A 20 -5.59 41.32 -12.07
N SER A 21 -5.58 41.33 -13.41
CA SER A 21 -5.38 40.12 -14.22
C SER A 21 -3.97 39.53 -14.05
N ILE A 22 -2.92 40.36 -14.00
CA ILE A 22 -1.56 39.91 -13.68
C ILE A 22 -1.51 39.30 -12.28
N PHE A 23 -2.14 39.94 -11.29
CA PHE A 23 -2.15 39.45 -9.92
C PHE A 23 -2.83 38.07 -9.79
N ILE A 24 -4.01 37.91 -10.40
CA ILE A 24 -4.72 36.62 -10.43
C ILE A 24 -3.91 35.56 -11.18
N PHE A 25 -3.28 35.92 -12.30
CA PHE A 25 -2.43 35.01 -13.06
C PHE A 25 -1.25 34.49 -12.23
N LEU A 26 -0.58 35.36 -11.47
CA LEU A 26 0.54 34.98 -10.61
C LEU A 26 0.09 34.06 -9.46
N ILE A 27 -1.09 34.31 -8.87
CA ILE A 27 -1.66 33.42 -7.86
C ILE A 27 -1.94 32.03 -8.46
N MET A 28 -2.58 31.98 -9.63
CA MET A 28 -2.83 30.70 -10.33
C MET A 28 -1.52 29.97 -10.64
N LEU A 29 -0.50 30.68 -11.12
CA LEU A 29 0.80 30.09 -11.41
C LEU A 29 1.43 29.49 -10.16
N GLY A 30 1.35 30.18 -9.02
CA GLY A 30 1.81 29.66 -7.73
C GLY A 30 1.06 28.39 -7.30
N ILE A 31 -0.27 28.36 -7.46
CA ILE A 31 -1.08 27.18 -7.15
C ILE A 31 -0.72 26.01 -8.06
N ILE A 32 -0.57 26.24 -9.37
CA ILE A 32 -0.21 25.20 -10.34
C ILE A 32 1.18 24.63 -10.02
N GLN A 33 2.16 25.48 -9.72
CA GLN A 33 3.49 25.02 -9.32
C GLN A 33 3.45 24.21 -8.02
N GLY A 34 2.68 24.65 -7.03
CA GLY A 34 2.45 23.89 -5.79
C GLY A 34 1.83 22.52 -6.06
N ALA A 35 0.80 22.46 -6.91
CA ALA A 35 0.12 21.22 -7.28
C ALA A 35 1.05 20.24 -8.03
N ILE A 36 1.87 20.75 -8.95
CA ILE A 36 2.85 19.92 -9.68
C ILE A 36 3.90 19.36 -8.72
N SER A 37 4.46 20.20 -7.84
CA SER A 37 5.46 19.78 -6.86
C SER A 37 4.91 18.69 -5.93
N TYR A 38 3.69 18.89 -5.41
CA TYR A 38 3.02 17.89 -4.59
C TYR A 38 2.74 16.58 -5.35
N SER A 39 2.24 16.68 -6.58
CA SER A 39 1.95 15.51 -7.42
C SER A 39 3.22 14.68 -7.70
N GLN A 40 4.32 15.34 -8.04
CA GLN A 40 5.61 14.68 -8.26
C GLN A 40 6.14 14.03 -6.99
N ALA A 41 6.10 14.71 -5.84
CA ALA A 41 6.52 14.16 -4.56
C ALA A 41 5.67 12.94 -4.16
N SER A 42 4.35 13.01 -4.36
CA SER A 42 3.43 11.90 -4.11
C SER A 42 3.71 10.71 -5.03
N LEU A 43 3.94 10.94 -6.32
CA LEU A 43 4.28 9.87 -7.26
C LEU A 43 5.61 9.19 -6.90
N ALA A 44 6.63 10.00 -6.57
CA ALA A 44 7.92 9.50 -6.11
C ALA A 44 7.75 8.64 -4.84
N LYS A 45 6.98 9.13 -3.86
CA LYS A 45 6.72 8.41 -2.61
C LYS A 45 5.93 7.11 -2.83
N ASN A 46 4.98 7.10 -3.75
CA ASN A 46 4.25 5.88 -4.10
C ASN A 46 5.16 4.82 -4.74
N LYS A 47 6.06 5.25 -5.63
CA LYS A 47 7.04 4.34 -6.26
C LYS A 47 8.01 3.79 -5.22
N GLU A 48 8.45 4.64 -4.30
CA GLU A 48 9.29 4.28 -3.16
C GLU A 48 8.64 3.18 -2.31
N ILE A 49 7.40 3.40 -1.84
CA ILE A 49 6.65 2.42 -1.03
C ILE A 49 6.48 1.09 -1.77
N ARG A 50 6.13 1.13 -3.07
CA ARG A 50 5.98 -0.09 -3.87
C ARG A 50 7.30 -0.87 -3.96
N SER A 51 8.41 -0.18 -4.14
CA SER A 51 9.73 -0.81 -4.19
C SER A 51 10.14 -1.39 -2.84
N GLU A 52 9.86 -0.70 -1.73
CA GLU A 52 10.15 -1.20 -0.38
C GLU A 52 9.28 -2.41 -0.05
N ASN A 53 7.97 -2.34 -0.32
CA ASN A 53 7.07 -3.47 -0.11
C ASN A 53 7.49 -4.71 -0.92
N ALA A 54 7.95 -4.53 -2.16
CA ALA A 54 8.48 -5.65 -2.95
C ALA A 54 9.68 -6.31 -2.27
N LYS A 55 10.66 -5.52 -1.79
CA LYS A 55 11.81 -6.04 -1.03
C LYS A 55 11.38 -6.76 0.26
N ILE A 56 10.38 -6.22 0.96
CA ILE A 56 9.87 -6.83 2.20
C ILE A 56 9.20 -8.17 1.90
N ILE A 57 8.40 -8.26 0.84
CA ILE A 57 7.72 -9.50 0.44
C ILE A 57 8.73 -10.55 -0.03
N GLU A 58 9.70 -10.16 -0.85
CA GLU A 58 10.79 -11.05 -1.28
C GLU A 58 11.64 -11.53 -0.09
N GLY A 59 11.95 -10.60 0.83
CA GLY A 59 12.62 -10.92 2.07
C GLY A 59 11.79 -11.85 2.96
N LEU A 60 10.47 -11.70 3.00
CA LEU A 60 9.58 -12.57 3.79
C LEU A 60 9.55 -14.00 3.24
N GLN A 61 9.59 -14.17 1.93
CA GLN A 61 9.64 -15.49 1.29
C GLN A 61 10.93 -16.25 1.62
N SER A 62 12.03 -15.53 1.79
CA SER A 62 13.35 -16.11 2.09
C SER A 62 13.72 -16.09 3.58
N ALA A 63 12.97 -15.37 4.41
CA ALA A 63 13.25 -15.23 5.84
C ALA A 63 13.08 -16.57 6.56
N ALA A 64 14.11 -16.92 7.34
CA ALA A 64 14.05 -18.09 8.21
C ALA A 64 13.03 -17.88 9.34
N THR A 65 12.33 -18.96 9.68
CA THR A 65 11.50 -19.04 10.87
C THR A 65 12.38 -18.94 12.12
N GLN A 66 12.01 -18.08 13.08
CA GLN A 66 12.79 -17.83 14.29
C GLN A 66 12.13 -18.42 15.53
N GLU A 67 10.87 -18.10 15.74
CA GLU A 67 10.07 -18.66 16.84
C GLU A 67 9.01 -19.57 16.22
N GLU A 68 8.80 -20.73 16.82
CA GLU A 68 7.75 -21.66 16.44
C GLU A 68 7.00 -22.11 17.68
N MET A 69 5.69 -21.92 17.67
CA MET A 69 4.81 -22.38 18.73
C MET A 69 3.66 -23.17 18.13
N VAL A 70 3.67 -24.48 18.36
CA VAL A 70 2.59 -25.37 17.99
C VAL A 70 1.29 -24.96 18.71
N LYS A 71 0.22 -24.85 17.94
CA LYS A 71 -1.12 -24.43 18.35
C LYS A 71 -2.16 -25.34 17.74
N ASN A 72 -3.05 -25.83 18.60
CA ASN A 72 -4.27 -26.51 18.18
C ASN A 72 -5.39 -25.48 18.03
N MET A 73 -5.83 -25.24 16.80
CA MET A 73 -6.98 -24.38 16.52
C MET A 73 -8.24 -25.24 16.46
N GLN A 74 -9.19 -24.95 17.34
CA GLN A 74 -10.46 -25.67 17.44
C GLN A 74 -11.56 -24.96 16.67
N PHE A 75 -12.26 -25.72 15.84
CA PHE A 75 -13.42 -25.27 15.07
C PHE A 75 -14.67 -25.86 15.72
N VAL A 76 -15.48 -24.98 16.30
CA VAL A 76 -16.70 -25.34 17.01
C VAL A 76 -17.91 -24.88 16.22
N ALA A 77 -18.99 -25.65 16.27
CA ALA A 77 -20.27 -25.25 15.70
C ALA A 77 -20.78 -24.03 16.44
N THR A 78 -21.47 -23.13 15.74
CA THR A 78 -22.17 -22.01 16.37
C THR A 78 -23.59 -21.93 15.82
N ASN A 79 -24.47 -21.29 16.58
CA ASN A 79 -25.75 -20.85 16.03
C ASN A 79 -25.54 -19.72 14.98
N SER A 80 -26.59 -19.36 14.26
CA SER A 80 -26.54 -18.43 13.12
C SER A 80 -26.06 -17.01 13.47
N ASP A 81 -26.12 -16.62 14.74
CA ASP A 81 -25.66 -15.32 15.23
C ASP A 81 -24.24 -15.37 15.85
N LEU A 82 -23.56 -16.53 15.80
CA LEU A 82 -22.21 -16.77 16.33
C LEU A 82 -22.06 -16.58 17.86
N THR A 83 -23.14 -16.46 18.62
CA THR A 83 -23.08 -16.16 20.07
C THR A 83 -23.03 -17.40 20.95
N VAL A 84 -23.65 -18.49 20.52
CA VAL A 84 -23.68 -19.76 21.26
C VAL A 84 -22.74 -20.74 20.58
N LYS A 85 -21.71 -21.17 21.31
CA LYS A 85 -20.81 -22.25 20.89
C LYS A 85 -21.49 -23.59 21.18
N GLY A 86 -21.60 -24.42 20.14
CA GLY A 86 -22.01 -25.81 20.21
C GLY A 86 -20.81 -26.75 20.24
N ASN A 87 -20.98 -27.95 19.69
CA ASN A 87 -19.97 -29.00 19.73
C ASN A 87 -18.71 -28.66 18.91
N LEU A 88 -17.58 -29.22 19.32
CA LEU A 88 -16.37 -29.27 18.50
C LEU A 88 -16.66 -30.04 17.21
N VAL A 89 -16.32 -29.45 16.07
CA VAL A 89 -16.44 -30.08 14.74
C VAL A 89 -15.12 -30.74 14.38
N PHE A 90 -14.01 -30.00 14.45
CA PHE A 90 -12.67 -30.53 14.22
C PHE A 90 -11.60 -29.63 14.85
N THR A 91 -10.37 -30.14 14.90
CA THR A 91 -9.18 -29.41 15.34
C THR A 91 -8.13 -29.49 14.24
N ILE A 92 -7.46 -28.38 13.95
CA ILE A 92 -6.26 -28.38 13.12
C ILE A 92 -5.05 -28.09 14.01
N ASN A 93 -3.95 -28.75 13.71
CA ASN A 93 -2.66 -28.45 14.30
C ASN A 93 -1.93 -27.47 13.38
N THR A 94 -1.44 -26.37 13.92
CA THR A 94 -0.70 -25.34 13.18
C THR A 94 0.46 -24.84 14.03
N SER A 95 1.48 -24.29 13.41
CA SER A 95 2.57 -23.60 14.10
C SER A 95 2.40 -22.10 13.90
N LEU A 96 2.31 -21.35 15.00
CA LEU A 96 2.48 -19.91 14.95
C LEU A 96 3.97 -19.63 14.88
N VAL A 97 4.42 -19.07 13.76
CA VAL A 97 5.81 -18.75 13.49
C VAL A 97 6.05 -17.25 13.44
N SER A 98 7.27 -16.83 13.78
CA SER A 98 7.74 -15.47 13.54
C SER A 98 8.88 -15.42 12.52
N LYS A 99 8.81 -14.47 11.59
CA LYS A 99 9.82 -14.20 10.57
C LYS A 99 10.19 -12.73 10.59
N THR A 100 11.46 -12.41 10.82
CA THR A 100 11.95 -11.03 10.77
C THR A 100 12.68 -10.78 9.45
N VAL A 101 12.17 -9.81 8.68
CA VAL A 101 12.73 -9.37 7.41
C VAL A 101 13.57 -8.14 7.66
N ILE A 102 14.85 -8.19 7.27
CA ILE A 102 15.75 -7.05 7.27
C ILE A 102 15.82 -6.51 5.84
N TYR A 103 15.62 -5.21 5.66
CA TYR A 103 15.64 -4.58 4.34
C TYR A 103 16.26 -3.18 4.41
N THR A 104 16.82 -2.73 3.29
CA THR A 104 17.32 -1.36 3.14
C THR A 104 16.23 -0.50 2.52
N ASP A 105 15.83 0.55 3.23
CA ASP A 105 14.82 1.50 2.80
C ASP A 105 15.33 2.40 1.66
N SER A 106 14.47 3.27 1.15
CA SER A 106 14.77 4.20 0.06
C SER A 106 15.84 5.24 0.38
N LYS A 107 16.15 5.45 1.67
CA LYS A 107 17.16 6.39 2.16
C LYS A 107 18.50 5.71 2.40
N GLY A 108 18.59 4.39 2.18
CA GLY A 108 19.79 3.61 2.44
C GLY A 108 19.90 3.12 3.88
N GLU A 109 18.87 3.31 4.70
CA GLU A 109 18.87 2.90 6.09
C GLU A 109 18.42 1.44 6.23
N THR A 110 19.11 0.67 7.05
CA THR A 110 18.67 -0.68 7.39
C THR A 110 17.49 -0.62 8.34
N LYS A 111 16.40 -1.29 7.98
CA LYS A 111 15.17 -1.44 8.76
C LYS A 111 14.82 -2.93 8.90
N SER A 112 13.95 -3.23 9.86
CA SER A 112 13.44 -4.58 10.06
C SER A 112 11.94 -4.58 10.36
N THR A 113 11.25 -5.59 9.85
CA THR A 113 9.82 -5.85 10.13
C THR A 113 9.63 -7.31 10.50
N SER A 114 8.88 -7.57 11.58
CA SER A 114 8.55 -8.92 12.02
C SER A 114 7.12 -9.29 11.61
N PHE A 115 6.97 -10.48 11.04
CA PHE A 115 5.70 -11.08 10.64
C PHE A 115 5.39 -12.27 11.53
N TYR A 116 4.12 -12.40 11.92
CA TYR A 116 3.60 -13.58 12.61
C TYR A 116 2.64 -14.31 11.66
N MET A 117 2.91 -15.58 11.40
CA MET A 117 2.17 -16.39 10.42
C MET A 117 1.83 -17.75 11.00
N TYR A 118 0.71 -18.31 10.57
CA TYR A 118 0.39 -19.71 10.83
C TYR A 118 0.91 -20.55 9.68
N GLU A 119 1.76 -21.53 9.99
CA GLU A 119 2.27 -22.51 9.04
C GLU A 119 1.75 -23.91 9.41
N ALA A 120 1.82 -24.83 8.46
CA ALA A 120 1.56 -26.25 8.77
C ALA A 120 2.62 -26.72 9.78
N VAL A 121 2.22 -27.60 10.70
CA VAL A 121 3.20 -28.23 11.59
C VAL A 121 4.05 -29.16 10.74
N ASP A 122 5.36 -28.95 10.74
CA ASP A 122 6.30 -29.86 10.11
C ASP A 122 6.34 -31.15 10.94
N ASP A 123 5.67 -32.21 10.46
CA ASP A 123 5.66 -33.51 11.14
C ASP A 123 6.91 -34.36 10.82
N GLY A 124 7.87 -33.80 10.08
CA GLY A 124 9.07 -34.50 9.63
C GLY A 124 8.84 -35.45 8.45
N SER A 125 7.62 -35.52 7.91
CA SER A 125 7.33 -36.17 6.63
C SER A 125 7.54 -35.17 5.50
N SER A 126 8.82 -34.96 5.15
CA SER A 126 9.21 -34.32 3.90
C SER A 126 8.75 -35.20 2.72
N ASN A 127 7.47 -35.12 2.36
CA ASN A 127 6.94 -35.68 1.13
C ASN A 127 6.94 -34.59 0.06
N ASN A 128 7.94 -34.71 -0.79
CA ASN A 128 7.98 -34.43 -2.22
C ASN A 128 7.01 -33.37 -2.75
N SER A 129 7.57 -32.32 -3.34
CA SER A 129 6.90 -31.31 -4.14
C SER A 129 6.07 -31.95 -5.27
N ASP A 130 4.79 -32.20 -5.05
CA ASP A 130 3.81 -32.34 -6.12
C ASP A 130 3.11 -30.99 -6.28
N SER A 131 3.62 -30.23 -7.24
CA SER A 131 2.91 -29.12 -7.88
C SER A 131 1.70 -29.69 -8.62
N ASP A 132 0.58 -29.87 -7.92
CA ASP A 132 -0.68 -30.27 -8.53
C ASP A 132 -1.49 -29.02 -8.89
N SER A 133 -1.35 -28.59 -10.14
CA SER A 133 -2.22 -27.58 -10.74
C SER A 133 -3.60 -28.18 -10.95
N ALA A 134 -4.45 -28.12 -9.92
CA ALA A 134 -5.84 -28.51 -10.04
C ALA A 134 -6.56 -27.58 -11.04
N THR A 135 -6.80 -28.09 -12.24
CA THR A 135 -7.72 -27.49 -13.21
C THR A 135 -9.13 -27.79 -12.71
N PRO A 136 -10.03 -26.79 -12.54
CA PRO A 136 -11.38 -27.07 -12.04
C PRO A 136 -12.22 -27.65 -13.16
N ASP A 137 -12.50 -28.95 -13.09
CA ASP A 137 -13.50 -29.61 -13.94
C ASP A 137 -14.90 -29.25 -13.43
N GLY A 138 -15.61 -28.42 -14.21
CA GLY A 138 -16.95 -27.96 -13.93
C GLY A 138 -17.95 -29.08 -14.18
N GLY A 139 -18.47 -29.67 -13.10
CA GLY A 139 -19.56 -30.64 -13.17
C GLY A 139 -20.85 -29.99 -13.66
N ASP A 140 -21.31 -30.45 -14.83
CA ASP A 140 -22.64 -30.18 -15.37
C ASP A 140 -23.67 -31.01 -14.60
N GLY A 141 -24.59 -30.34 -13.93
CA GLY A 141 -25.65 -30.95 -13.13
C GLY A 141 -26.98 -30.92 -13.90
N SER A 142 -27.48 -32.11 -14.24
CA SER A 142 -28.83 -32.35 -14.76
C SER A 142 -29.92 -32.14 -13.72
#